data_AF-A0A1H9MCF8-F1
#
_entry.id   AF-A0A1H9MCF8-F1
#
_cell.length_a   1.000
_cell.length_b   1.000
_cell.length_c   1.000
_cell.angle_alpha   90.00
_cell.angle_beta   90.00
_cell.angle_gamma   90.00
#
_symmetry.space_group_name_H-M   'P 1'
#
loop_
_entity.id
_entity.type
_entity.pdbx_description
1 polymer ?
#
loop_
_entity_poly.entity_id
_entity_poly.type
_entity_poly.pdbx_seq_one_letter_code
_entity_poly.pdbx_strand_id
1 'polypeptide(L)' 'MFNSNKERQMEIEMVTIDELVPDDHLLRKIDRYIDFSFIPEKVRSYYSEDNGRPSLDPLVLFKMMFVGYFYGIRSERE' A
#
# COMPACT_ATOMS: atom_id res chain seq x y z
N MET A 1 12.61 45.23 6.37
CA MET A 1 13.82 44.47 6.75
C MET A 1 13.77 43.14 6.02
N PHE A 2 14.69 42.90 5.09
CA PHE A 2 14.82 41.59 4.46
C PHE A 2 15.49 40.65 5.46
N ASN A 3 14.72 39.69 6.00
CA ASN A 3 15.27 38.61 6.80
C ASN A 3 16.02 37.67 5.86
N SER A 4 17.36 37.78 5.84
CA SER A 4 18.20 36.75 5.27
C SER A 4 18.22 35.58 6.25
N ASN A 5 17.27 34.65 6.10
CA ASN A 5 17.36 33.34 6.75
C ASN A 5 18.53 32.57 6.14
N LYS A 6 19.72 32.88 6.65
CA LYS A 6 20.93 32.05 6.55
C LYS A 6 20.66 30.73 7.26
N GLU A 7 21.17 29.66 6.67
CA GLU A 7 21.16 28.30 7.20
C GLU A 7 19.78 27.63 7.18
N ARG A 8 19.34 27.18 6.01
CA ARG A 8 18.39 26.06 5.93
C ARG A 8 19.14 24.79 6.36
N GLN A 9 19.43 24.68 7.65
CA GLN A 9 20.15 23.56 8.23
C GLN A 9 19.36 22.29 7.92
N MET A 10 19.96 21.34 7.20
CA MET A 10 19.34 20.02 7.03
C MET A 10 19.43 19.29 8.35
N GLU A 11 18.26 19.06 8.98
CA GLU A 11 18.13 18.29 10.21
C GLU A 11 17.82 16.83 9.85
N ILE A 12 18.47 15.88 10.51
CA ILE A 12 18.23 14.45 10.29
C ILE A 12 17.08 14.03 11.20
N GLU A 13 15.99 13.55 10.60
CA GLU A 13 14.86 12.97 11.32
C GLU A 13 14.83 11.45 11.06
N MET A 14 14.73 10.66 12.12
CA MET A 14 14.53 9.21 12.01
C MET A 14 13.04 8.91 12.14
N VAL A 15 12.42 8.57 11.02
CA VAL A 15 11.00 8.20 10.93
C VAL A 15 10.83 6.88 10.19
N THR A 16 9.78 6.16 10.52
CA THR A 16 9.31 5.01 9.77
C THR A 16 8.41 5.44 8.62
N ILE A 17 8.21 4.56 7.63
CA ILE A 17 7.27 4.83 6.54
C ILE A 17 5.83 4.96 7.04
N ASP A 18 5.46 4.23 8.10
CA ASP A 18 4.12 4.32 8.67
C ASP A 18 3.85 5.72 9.24
N GLU A 19 4.80 6.28 10.01
CA GLU A 19 4.69 7.62 10.60
C GLU A 19 4.54 8.75 9.57
N LEU A 20 4.97 8.51 8.32
CA LEU A 20 4.80 9.45 7.22
C LEU A 20 3.39 9.44 6.61
N VAL A 21 2.56 8.44 6.92
CA VAL A 21 1.19 8.32 6.40
C VAL A 21 0.20 8.96 7.39
N PRO A 22 -0.59 9.98 6.99
CA PRO A 22 -1.56 10.63 7.86
C PRO A 22 -2.51 9.65 8.55
N ASP A 23 -2.86 9.92 9.81
CA ASP A 23 -3.76 9.07 10.60
C ASP A 23 -5.16 8.92 9.98
N ASP A 24 -5.63 9.96 9.28
CA ASP A 24 -6.93 10.01 8.63
C ASP A 24 -6.93 9.46 7.19
N HIS A 25 -5.78 8.95 6.73
CA HIS A 25 -5.60 8.43 5.37
C HIS A 25 -6.58 7.29 5.07
N LEU A 26 -7.14 7.29 3.86
CA LEU A 26 -8.18 6.35 3.43
C LEU A 26 -7.74 4.88 3.61
N LEU A 27 -6.51 4.54 3.22
CA LEU A 27 -6.01 3.16 3.33
C LEU A 27 -5.87 2.69 4.78
N ARG A 28 -5.57 3.58 5.74
CA ARG A 28 -5.58 3.22 7.18
C ARG A 28 -6.98 2.88 7.66
N LYS A 29 -7.99 3.62 7.18
CA LYS A 29 -9.40 3.31 7.48
C LYS A 29 -9.80 1.96 6.88
N ILE A 30 -9.43 1.69 5.63
CA ILE A 30 -9.72 0.41 4.97
C ILE A 30 -9.09 -0.75 5.72
N ASP A 31 -7.80 -0.67 6.05
CA ASP A 31 -7.08 -1.72 6.80
C ASP A 31 -7.70 -1.97 8.18
N ARG A 32 -8.22 -0.93 8.83
CA ARG A 32 -8.93 -1.06 10.12
C ARG A 32 -10.26 -1.80 10.01
N TYR A 33 -11.02 -1.58 8.93
CA TYR A 33 -12.41 -2.04 8.84
C TYR A 33 -12.60 -3.27 7.96
N ILE A 34 -11.61 -3.63 7.14
CA ILE A 34 -11.69 -4.76 6.20
C ILE A 34 -10.58 -5.75 6.50
N ASP A 35 -10.96 -6.91 7.03
CA ASP A 35 -10.06 -8.06 7.07
C ASP A 35 -10.06 -8.76 5.71
N PHE A 36 -8.90 -8.81 5.06
CA PHE A 36 -8.70 -9.46 3.76
C PHE A 36 -8.36 -10.95 3.85
N SER A 37 -8.31 -11.53 5.06
CA SER A 37 -7.96 -12.94 5.29
C SER A 37 -8.86 -13.94 4.56
N PHE A 38 -10.04 -13.53 4.11
CA PHE A 38 -10.96 -14.36 3.32
C PHE A 38 -10.50 -14.62 1.88
N ILE A 39 -9.61 -13.79 1.33
CA ILE A 39 -9.24 -13.83 -0.10
C ILE A 39 -8.57 -15.16 -0.48
N PRO A 40 -7.52 -15.63 0.23
CA PRO A 40 -6.82 -16.86 -0.16
C PRO A 40 -7.73 -18.08 -0.21
N GLU A 41 -8.70 -18.18 0.70
CA GLU A 41 -9.68 -19.27 0.71
C GLU A 41 -10.58 -19.22 -0.54
N LYS A 42 -11.10 -18.05 -0.91
CA LYS A 42 -11.99 -17.89 -2.06
C LYS A 42 -11.32 -18.19 -3.39
N VAL A 43 -10.02 -17.90 -3.50
CA VAL A 43 -9.31 -18.05 -4.78
C VAL A 43 -8.50 -19.33 -4.88
N ARG A 44 -8.40 -20.14 -3.82
CA ARG A 44 -7.55 -21.34 -3.76
C ARG A 44 -7.69 -22.24 -4.98
N SER A 45 -8.91 -22.47 -5.47
CA SER A 45 -9.17 -23.34 -6.63
C SER A 45 -8.54 -22.86 -7.95
N TYR A 46 -8.14 -21.59 -8.04
CA TYR A 46 -7.53 -21.00 -9.22
C TYR A 46 -6.00 -20.96 -9.17
N TYR A 47 -5.41 -21.38 -8.04
CA TYR A 47 -3.97 -21.41 -7.84
C TYR A 47 -3.49 -22.85 -7.70
N SER A 48 -2.30 -23.13 -8.22
CA SER A 48 -1.64 -24.42 -8.01
C SER A 48 -0.88 -24.40 -6.69
N GLU A 49 -1.02 -25.47 -5.89
CA GLU A 49 -0.34 -25.58 -4.60
C GLU A 49 1.13 -26.02 -4.75
N ASP A 50 1.44 -26.83 -5.77
CA ASP A 50 2.70 -27.56 -5.87
C ASP A 50 3.34 -27.60 -7.26
N ASN A 51 2.71 -27.00 -8.29
CA ASN A 51 3.22 -27.04 -9.65
C ASN A 51 3.62 -25.66 -10.20
N GLY A 52 4.75 -25.63 -10.90
CA GLY A 52 5.28 -24.44 -11.54
C GLY A 52 5.91 -23.43 -10.57
N ARG A 53 6.07 -22.19 -11.04
CA ARG A 53 6.56 -21.09 -10.21
C ARG A 53 5.39 -20.57 -9.36
N PRO A 54 5.52 -20.52 -8.02
CA PRO A 54 4.50 -19.93 -7.17
C PRO A 54 4.18 -18.51 -7.65
N SER A 55 2.89 -18.22 -7.81
CA SER A 55 2.42 -16.87 -8.10
C SER A 55 2.68 -15.95 -6.90
N LEU A 56 2.56 -14.64 -7.13
CA LEU A 56 2.44 -13.69 -6.03
C LEU A 56 1.26 -14.08 -5.12
N ASP A 57 1.39 -13.81 -3.82
CA ASP A 57 0.30 -13.99 -2.86
C ASP A 57 -0.96 -13.29 -3.40
N PRO A 58 -2.09 -14.00 -3.55
CA PRO A 58 -3.33 -13.40 -4.03
C PRO A 58 -3.75 -12.19 -3.20
N LEU A 59 -3.47 -12.17 -1.89
CA LEU A 59 -3.78 -11.05 -1.03
C LEU A 59 -3.12 -9.75 -1.51
N VAL A 60 -1.87 -9.83 -1.98
CA VAL A 60 -1.12 -8.68 -2.50
C VAL A 60 -1.71 -8.20 -3.81
N LEU A 61 -2.04 -9.12 -4.73
CA LEU A 61 -2.66 -8.80 -6.01
C LEU A 61 -3.98 -8.04 -5.82
N PHE A 62 -4.86 -8.54 -4.96
CA PHE A 62 -6.14 -7.88 -4.69
C PHE A 62 -5.94 -6.52 -3.99
N LYS A 63 -4.99 -6.41 -3.05
CA LYS A 63 -4.66 -5.11 -2.44
C LYS A 63 -4.19 -4.09 -3.48
N MET A 64 -3.38 -4.49 -4.45
CA MET A 64 -2.97 -3.62 -5.56
C MET A 64 -4.16 -3.19 -6.42
N MET A 65 -5.04 -4.12 -6.81
CA MET A 65 -6.26 -3.80 -7.56
C MET A 65 -7.19 -2.84 -6.80
N PHE A 66 -7.33 -3.01 -5.48
CA PHE A 66 -8.13 -2.09 -4.67
C PHE A 66 -7.52 -0.69 -4.62
N VAL A 67 -6.20 -0.58 -4.48
CA VAL A 67 -5.49 0.70 -4.59
C VAL A 67 -5.78 1.33 -5.96
N GLY A 68 -5.61 0.57 -7.05
CA GLY A 68 -5.92 1.05 -8.40
C GLY A 68 -7.36 1.57 -8.52
N TYR A 69 -8.32 0.81 -8.01
CA TYR A 69 -9.73 1.19 -7.98
C TYR A 69 -10.00 2.45 -7.16
N PHE A 70 -9.49 2.55 -5.93
CA PHE A 70 -9.76 3.68 -5.03
C PHE A 70 -9.14 4.99 -5.52
N TYR A 71 -7.98 4.93 -6.18
CA TYR A 71 -7.29 6.10 -6.70
C TYR A 71 -7.57 6.37 -8.18
N GLY A 72 -8.44 5.58 -8.82
CA GLY A 72 -8.84 5.76 -10.22
C GLY A 72 -7.71 5.50 -11.23
N ILE A 73 -6.77 4.61 -10.89
CA ILE A 73 -5.72 4.15 -11.80
C ILE A 73 -6.39 3.31 -12.89
N ARG A 74 -6.14 3.67 -14.16
CA ARG A 74 -6.85 3.11 -15.32
C ARG A 74 -6.27 1.77 -15.79
N SER A 75 -5.02 1.50 -15.45
CA SER A 75 -4.26 0.38 -15.97
C SER A 75 -3.25 -0.10 -14.94
N GLU A 76 -3.21 -1.41 -14.70
CA GLU A 76 -2.18 -2.07 -13.87
C GLU A 76 -0.82 -2.19 -14.60
N ARG A 77 -0.70 -1.64 -15.81
CA ARG A 77 0.49 -1.71 -16.67
C ARG A 77 1.26 -0.40 -16.81
N GLU A 78 0.70 0.71 -16.32
CA GLU A 78 1.39 2.01 -16.26
C GLU A 78 2.39 2.01 -15.10
#